data_AF-A0A939KXW2-F1
#
_entry.id   AF-A0A939KXW2-F1
#
_cell.length_a   1.000
_cell.length_b   1.000
_cell.length_c   1.000
_cell.angle_alpha   90.00
_cell.angle_beta   90.00
_cell.angle_gamma   90.00
#
_symmetry.space_group_name_H-M   'P 1'
#
loop_
_entity.id
_entity.type
_entity.pdbx_description
1 polymer ?
#
loop_
_entity_poly.entity_id
_entity_poly.type
_entity_poly.pdbx_seq_one_letter_code
_entity_poly.pdbx_strand_id
1 'polypeptide(L)' 'MCRRVVCRSCGKQTYAGCGMHVEQVLAGVPKSGRCDCSPKERAGGGWLGRLFGRR' A
#
# COMPACT_ATOMS: atom_id res chain seq x y z
N MET A 1 2.40 -7.09 9.70
CA MET A 1 1.60 -5.99 10.28
C MET A 1 0.91 -5.23 9.15
N CYS A 2 -0.42 -5.28 9.06
CA CYS A 2 -1.15 -4.49 8.07
C CYS A 2 -1.24 -3.05 8.55
N ARG A 3 -0.92 -2.09 7.69
CA ARG A 3 -1.00 -0.66 8.01
C ARG A 3 -1.55 0.16 6.87
N ARG A 4 -2.17 1.28 7.19
CA ARG A 4 -2.59 2.29 6.22
C ARG A 4 -1.36 3.04 5.72
N VAL A 5 -1.24 3.20 4.42
CA VAL A 5 -0.17 3.99 3.77
C VAL A 5 -0.75 4.83 2.66
N VAL A 6 -0.04 5.89 2.26
CA VAL A 6 -0.42 6.69 1.10
C VAL A 6 0.24 6.10 -0.14
N CYS A 7 -0.53 5.88 -1.20
CA CYS A 7 0.01 5.42 -2.47
C CYS A 7 0.90 6.52 -3.05
N ARG A 8 2.15 6.20 -3.41
CA ARG A 8 3.06 7.17 -4.02
C ARG A 8 2.69 7.54 -5.46
N SER A 9 1.97 6.68 -6.16
CA SER A 9 1.57 6.91 -7.56
C SER A 9 0.36 7.84 -7.69
N CYS A 10 -0.65 7.70 -6.81
CA CYS A 10 -1.89 8.48 -6.90
C CYS A 10 -2.19 9.37 -5.69
N GLY A 11 -1.38 9.33 -4.62
CA GLY A 11 -1.60 10.12 -3.41
C GLY A 11 -2.81 9.70 -2.55
N LYS A 12 -3.55 8.65 -2.94
CA LYS A 12 -4.73 8.16 -2.21
C LYS A 12 -4.37 7.19 -1.09
N GLN A 13 -5.31 6.99 -0.16
CA GLN A 13 -5.13 6.05 0.96
C GLN A 13 -5.18 4.61 0.46
N THR A 14 -4.20 3.82 0.87
CA THR A 14 -4.08 2.40 0.53
C THR A 14 -3.56 1.61 1.74
N TYR A 15 -3.33 0.31 1.56
CA TYR A 15 -2.87 -0.58 2.61
C TYR A 15 -1.53 -1.22 2.21
N ALA A 16 -0.70 -1.51 3.19
CA ALA A 16 0.49 -2.35 3.04
C ALA A 16 0.38 -3.51 4.04
N GLY A 17 0.48 -4.75 3.55
CA GLY A 17 0.36 -5.95 4.39
C GLY A 17 -0.16 -7.16 3.60
N CYS A 18 -0.71 -8.13 4.30
CA CYS A 18 -1.15 -9.42 3.74
C CYS A 18 -2.51 -9.38 3.01
N GLY A 19 -3.15 -8.21 2.87
CA GLY A 19 -4.44 -8.11 2.16
C GLY A 19 -5.65 -8.70 2.90
N MET A 20 -5.45 -9.40 4.02
CA MET A 20 -6.57 -9.95 4.81
C MET A 20 -7.29 -8.90 5.67
N HIS A 21 -6.64 -7.76 5.93
CA HIS A 21 -7.17 -6.71 6.81
C HIS A 21 -7.47 -5.41 6.04
N VAL A 22 -7.78 -5.47 4.75
CA VAL A 22 -7.96 -4.27 3.91
C VAL A 22 -9.13 -3.43 4.38
N GLU A 23 -10.27 -4.05 4.64
CA GLU A 23 -11.48 -3.33 5.09
C GLU A 23 -11.27 -2.70 6.47
N GLN A 24 -10.57 -3.37 7.38
CA GLN A 24 -10.22 -2.80 8.69
C GLN A 24 -9.21 -1.65 8.56
N VAL A 25 -8.18 -1.81 7.73
CA VAL A 25 -7.16 -0.77 7.51
C VAL A 25 -7.74 0.47 6.82
N LEU A 26 -8.72 0.28 5.93
CA LEU A 26 -9.40 1.35 5.20
C LEU A 26 -10.75 1.75 5.82
N ALA A 27 -11.02 1.33 7.07
CA ALA A 27 -12.21 1.75 7.80
C ALA A 27 -12.25 3.29 7.91
N GLY A 28 -13.39 3.88 7.54
CA GLY A 28 -13.57 5.34 7.49
C GLY A 28 -12.99 6.04 6.26
N VAL A 29 -12.33 5.32 5.33
CA VAL A 29 -11.90 5.90 4.04
C VAL A 29 -13.03 5.78 3.02
N PRO A 30 -13.59 6.90 2.53
CA PRO A 30 -14.61 6.86 1.48
C PRO A 30 -14.01 6.30 0.19
N LYS A 31 -14.83 5.65 -0.65
CA LYS A 31 -14.36 5.01 -1.89
C LYS A 31 -13.56 5.97 -2.80
N SER A 32 -13.95 7.25 -2.85
CA SER A 32 -13.24 8.30 -3.59
C SER A 32 -11.79 8.54 -3.12
N GLY A 33 -11.54 8.35 -1.82
CA GLY A 33 -10.23 8.48 -1.18
C GLY A 33 -9.42 7.19 -1.11
N ARG A 34 -9.98 6.06 -1.56
CA ARG A 34 -9.25 4.79 -1.68
C ARG A 34 -8.44 4.79 -2.96
N CYS A 35 -7.22 4.29 -2.87
CA CYS A 35 -6.38 4.03 -4.03
C CYS A 35 -7.06 2.96 -4.92
N ASP A 36 -6.99 3.13 -6.23
CA ASP A 36 -7.50 2.17 -7.22
C ASP A 36 -6.38 1.61 -8.12
N CYS A 37 -5.13 2.03 -7.89
CA CYS A 37 -3.97 1.64 -8.70
C CYS A 37 -3.78 0.12 -8.73
N SER A 38 -3.38 -0.43 -9.88
CA SER A 38 -3.21 -1.88 -10.01
C SER A 38 -2.15 -2.42 -9.03
N PRO A 39 -2.22 -3.69 -8.61
CA PRO A 39 -1.24 -4.29 -7.67
C PRO A 39 0.22 -4.10 -8.11
N LYS A 40 0.45 -4.07 -9.43
CA LYS A 40 1.75 -3.79 -10.06
C LYS A 40 2.33 -2.42 -9.69
N GLU A 41 1.46 -1.43 -9.48
CA GLU A 41 1.82 -0.05 -9.10
C GLU A 41 1.94 0.13 -7.59
N ARG A 42 1.24 -0.71 -6.81
CA ARG A 42 1.31 -0.73 -5.33
C ARG A 42 2.58 -1.39 -4.81
N ALA A 43 3.15 -2.31 -5.57
CA ALA A 43 4.42 -2.97 -5.30
C ALA A 43 5.62 -2.06 -5.63
N GLY A 44 5.67 -0.87 -5.03
CA GLY A 44 6.86 0.00 -5.02
C GLY A 44 8.00 -0.54 -4.14
N GLY A 45 8.20 -1.86 -4.14
CA GLY A 45 9.27 -2.58 -3.47
C GLY A 45 10.09 -3.30 -4.53
N GLY A 46 10.74 -2.53 -5.40
CA GLY A 46 11.65 -3.05 -6.40
C GLY A 46 12.67 -3.98 -5.74
N TRP A 47 12.99 -5.07 -6.41
CA TRP A 47 13.99 -6.07 -6.03
C TRP A 47 15.29 -5.48 -5.45
N LEU A 48 15.66 -4.26 -5.88
CA LEU A 48 16.80 -3.46 -5.40
C LEU A 48 16.75 -3.07 -3.91
N GLY A 49 15.56 -2.94 -3.30
CA GLY A 49 15.44 -2.65 -1.85
C GLY A 49 15.87 -3.83 -0.96
N ARG A 50 15.94 -5.04 -1.51
CA ARG A 50 16.46 -6.23 -0.81
C ARG A 50 17.97 -6.38 -0.94
N LEU A 51 18.61 -5.67 -1.88
CA LEU A 51 20.05 -5.74 -2.09
C LEU A 51 20.84 -4.74 -1.22
N PHE A 52 20.24 -3.60 -0.86
CA PHE A 52 20.92 -2.52 -0.13
C PHE A 52 20.55 -2.38 1.36
N GLY A 53 19.70 -3.27 1.89
CA GLY A 53 19.17 -3.17 3.27
C GLY A 53 19.88 -4.03 4.32
N ARG A 54 21.11 -4.48 4.08
CA ARG A 54 21.87 -5.31 5.03
C ARG A 54 23.11 -4.54 5.53
N ARG A 55 22.92 -3.74 6.57
CA ARG A 55 23.97 -3.40 7.53
C ARG A 55 23.35 -3.45 8.92
#